data_AF-A0A2R6T910-F1
#
_entry.id   AF-A0A2R6T910-F1
#
_cell.length_a   1.000
_cell.length_b   1.000
_cell.length_c   1.000
_cell.angle_alpha   90.00
_cell.angle_beta   90.00
_cell.angle_gamma   90.00
#
_symmetry.space_group_name_H-M   'P 1'
#
loop_
_entity.id
_entity.type
_entity.pdbx_description
1 polymer ?
#
loop_
_entity_poly.entity_id
_entity_poly.type
_entity_poly.pdbx_seq_one_letter_code
_entity_poly.pdbx_strand_id
1 'polypeptide(L)'
;MEVAQVVSKRSTCLRKKHGAVIVKNKEIVSTGYNGAPRGWKHCREVGCQREELEVPSGQRYELCRGVHAEMNAIIQGEKHKMKNATIYVTAHPCRICEKLIVNAQISKIKYLEDQEIKTLNLEDLEEKENLYGKNEA
;
A
#
# COMPACT_ATOMS: atom_id res chain seq x y z
N MET A 1 -3.99 3.63 13.74
CA MET A 1 -2.68 3.44 13.11
C MET A 1 -1.95 2.22 13.69
N GLU A 2 -1.95 2.05 15.01
CA GLU A 2 -1.29 0.91 15.70
C GLU A 2 -1.60 -0.46 15.11
N VAL A 3 -2.86 -0.74 14.75
CA VAL A 3 -3.23 -2.03 14.12
C VAL A 3 -2.45 -2.26 12.82
N ALA A 4 -2.27 -1.24 11.98
CA ALA A 4 -1.47 -1.36 10.76
C ALA A 4 0.01 -1.62 11.06
N GLN A 5 0.56 -1.05 12.14
CA GLN A 5 1.91 -1.34 12.61
C GLN A 5 2.04 -2.76 13.18
N VAL A 6 1.01 -3.28 13.85
CA VAL A 6 0.99 -4.68 14.29
C VAL A 6 0.95 -5.62 13.09
N VAL A 7 0.09 -5.34 12.11
CA VAL A 7 -0.01 -6.12 10.86
C VAL A 7 1.34 -6.12 10.11
N SER A 8 2.06 -4.99 10.07
CA SER A 8 3.35 -4.90 9.38
C SER A 8 4.43 -5.82 9.95
N LYS A 9 4.32 -6.24 11.22
CA LYS A 9 5.26 -7.19 11.85
C LYS A 9 5.26 -8.56 11.15
N ARG A 10 4.18 -8.91 10.43
CA ARG A 10 4.10 -10.14 9.62
C ARG A 10 4.79 -10.03 8.26
N SER A 11 5.23 -8.84 7.85
CA SER A 11 5.92 -8.61 6.58
C SER A 11 7.12 -9.55 6.40
N THR A 12 7.20 -10.17 5.22
CA THR A 12 8.31 -11.06 4.86
C THR A 12 9.31 -10.40 3.91
N CYS A 13 9.18 -9.10 3.68
CA CYS A 13 10.14 -8.32 2.89
C CYS A 13 11.40 -8.04 3.72
N LEU A 14 12.57 -8.06 3.06
CA LEU A 14 13.86 -7.75 3.68
C LEU A 14 14.09 -6.23 3.79
N ARG A 15 13.58 -5.44 2.84
CA ARG A 15 13.85 -3.99 2.73
C ARG A 15 12.98 -3.11 3.61
N LYS A 16 11.66 -3.35 3.63
CA LYS A 16 10.68 -2.50 4.31
C LYS A 16 9.53 -3.34 4.85
N LYS A 17 9.05 -3.02 6.06
CA LYS A 17 7.93 -3.70 6.70
C LYS A 17 6.71 -2.79 6.70
N HIS A 18 5.78 -3.05 5.80
CA HIS A 18 4.56 -2.27 5.66
C HIS A 18 3.33 -3.08 6.04
N GLY A 19 2.37 -2.38 6.64
CA GLY A 19 1.06 -2.89 6.98
C GLY A 19 -0.02 -1.91 6.55
N ALA A 20 -1.18 -2.47 6.21
CA ALA A 20 -2.35 -1.74 5.77
C ALA A 20 -3.61 -2.32 6.43
N VAL A 21 -4.56 -1.46 6.78
CA VAL A 21 -5.85 -1.83 7.37
C VAL A 21 -6.93 -0.99 6.70
N ILE A 22 -7.96 -1.63 6.15
CA ILE A 22 -9.12 -0.96 5.58
C ILE A 22 -10.24 -0.95 6.62
N VAL A 23 -10.79 0.23 6.89
CA VAL A 23 -11.81 0.45 7.90
C VAL A 23 -13.01 1.16 7.29
N LYS A 24 -14.22 0.67 7.55
CA LYS A 24 -15.48 1.32 7.20
C LYS A 24 -16.42 1.25 8.38
N ASN A 25 -17.12 2.35 8.68
CA ASN A 25 -18.08 2.41 9.79
C ASN A 25 -17.51 1.93 11.14
N LYS A 26 -16.23 2.23 11.41
CA LYS A 26 -15.46 1.78 12.60
C LYS A 26 -15.17 0.27 12.66
N GLU A 27 -15.49 -0.48 11.61
CA GLU A 27 -15.19 -1.91 11.49
C GLU A 27 -14.00 -2.15 10.57
N ILE A 28 -13.14 -3.10 10.94
CA ILE A 28 -12.05 -3.54 10.07
C ILE A 28 -12.63 -4.43 8.97
N VAL A 29 -12.48 -3.99 7.72
CA VAL A 29 -12.92 -4.74 6.54
C VAL A 29 -11.89 -5.79 6.15
N SER A 30 -10.62 -5.37 6.11
CA SER A 30 -9.50 -6.25 5.75
C SER A 30 -8.17 -5.67 6.21
N THR A 31 -7.14 -6.51 6.17
CA THR A 31 -5.77 -6.14 6.50
C THR A 31 -4.80 -6.70 5.47
N GLY A 32 -3.62 -6.10 5.34
CA GLY A 32 -2.57 -6.60 4.47
C GLY A 32 -1.19 -6.20 4.96
N TYR A 33 -0.20 -7.04 4.72
CA TYR A 33 1.22 -6.72 4.89
C TYR A 33 1.94 -7.02 3.59
N ASN A 34 3.11 -6.41 3.38
CA ASN A 34 3.88 -6.67 2.16
C ASN A 34 4.64 -8.01 2.25
N GLY A 35 4.54 -8.83 1.20
CA GLY A 35 5.10 -10.17 1.16
C GLY A 35 4.93 -10.85 -0.20
N ALA A 36 5.53 -12.02 -0.38
CA ALA A 36 5.38 -12.77 -1.63
C ALA A 36 3.91 -13.22 -1.84
N PRO A 37 3.47 -13.43 -3.10
CA PRO A 37 2.17 -14.01 -3.42
C PRO A 37 1.89 -15.32 -2.68
N ARG A 38 0.60 -15.68 -2.56
CA ARG A 38 0.18 -16.93 -1.93
C ARG A 38 0.83 -18.14 -2.62
N GLY A 39 1.40 -19.04 -1.83
CA GLY A 39 2.06 -20.25 -2.32
C GLY A 39 3.51 -20.04 -2.81
N TRP A 40 4.00 -18.80 -2.84
CA TRP A 40 5.38 -18.53 -3.24
C TRP A 40 6.29 -18.47 -1.99
N LYS A 41 7.52 -18.97 -2.10
CA LYS A 41 8.55 -18.79 -1.05
C LYS A 41 8.69 -17.31 -0.70
N HIS A 42 9.07 -16.95 0.51
CA HIS A 42 9.24 -15.55 0.90
C HIS A 42 10.64 -15.00 0.57
N CYS A 43 10.81 -13.66 0.55
CA CYS A 43 12.13 -13.05 0.34
C CYS A 43 13.16 -13.48 1.41
N ARG A 44 12.70 -13.79 2.63
CA ARG A 44 13.56 -14.35 3.69
C ARG A 44 14.15 -15.72 3.36
N GLU A 45 13.57 -16.44 2.41
CA GLU A 45 14.01 -17.79 2.04
C GLU A 45 14.87 -17.80 0.77
N VAL A 46 14.64 -16.87 -0.16
CA VAL A 46 15.27 -16.88 -1.49
C VAL A 46 16.04 -15.60 -1.82
N GLY A 47 16.14 -14.66 -0.89
CA GLY A 47 16.77 -13.36 -1.12
C GLY A 47 15.83 -12.33 -1.77
N CYS A 48 16.42 -11.20 -2.15
CA CYS A 48 15.72 -10.07 -2.76
C CYS A 48 16.54 -9.49 -3.90
N GLN A 49 16.13 -9.76 -5.14
CA GLN A 49 16.78 -9.24 -6.34
C GLN A 49 16.91 -7.71 -6.35
N ARG A 50 15.93 -7.00 -5.79
CA ARG A 50 15.97 -5.54 -5.69
C ARG A 50 16.98 -5.02 -4.66
N GLU A 51 17.37 -5.85 -3.69
CA GLU A 51 18.42 -5.54 -2.72
C GLU A 51 19.79 -5.84 -3.32
N GLU A 52 19.94 -6.99 -3.97
CA GLU A 52 21.16 -7.41 -4.69
C GLU A 52 21.57 -6.44 -5.79
N LEU A 53 20.59 -5.88 -6.52
CA LEU A 53 20.82 -4.90 -7.60
C LEU A 53 20.77 -3.44 -7.11
N GLU A 54 20.73 -3.20 -5.80
CA GLU A 54 20.72 -1.86 -5.19
C GLU A 54 19.63 -0.92 -5.76
N VAL A 55 18.48 -1.49 -6.13
CA VAL A 55 17.40 -0.74 -6.81
C VAL A 55 16.81 0.31 -5.85
N PRO A 56 16.79 1.60 -6.21
CA PRO A 56 16.18 2.63 -5.36
C PRO A 56 14.70 2.38 -5.04
N SER A 57 14.23 2.96 -3.93
CA SER A 57 12.79 2.99 -3.62
C SER A 57 12.04 3.74 -4.72
N GLY A 58 10.82 3.32 -5.05
CA GLY A 58 10.05 3.98 -6.12
C GLY A 58 10.31 3.47 -7.53
N GLN A 59 11.35 2.66 -7.76
CA GLN A 59 11.77 2.23 -9.10
C GLN A 59 11.67 0.71 -9.30
N ARG A 60 11.62 0.28 -10.57
CA ARG A 60 11.71 -1.11 -11.03
C ARG A 60 10.88 -2.11 -10.21
N TYR A 61 9.57 -1.83 -10.11
CA TYR A 61 8.65 -2.67 -9.34
C TYR A 61 8.47 -4.07 -9.92
N GLU A 62 8.70 -4.25 -11.21
CA GLU A 62 8.71 -5.54 -11.91
C GLU A 62 9.76 -6.52 -11.38
N LEU A 63 10.85 -6.02 -10.77
CA LEU A 63 11.84 -6.85 -10.09
C LEU A 63 11.41 -7.24 -8.67
N CYS A 64 10.36 -6.62 -8.14
CA CYS A 64 9.81 -6.95 -6.83
C CYS A 64 8.84 -8.12 -6.96
N ARG A 65 9.21 -9.27 -6.39
CA ARG A 65 8.26 -10.37 -6.21
C ARG A 65 7.23 -10.14 -5.10
N GLY A 66 7.45 -9.13 -4.26
CA GLY A 66 6.56 -8.81 -3.14
C GLY A 66 5.34 -8.02 -3.60
N VAL A 67 4.17 -8.44 -3.14
CA VAL A 67 2.93 -7.66 -3.22
C VAL A 67 2.91 -6.69 -2.05
N HIS A 68 2.53 -5.43 -2.31
CA HIS A 68 2.49 -4.38 -1.29
C HIS A 68 1.36 -4.60 -0.27
N ALA A 69 1.46 -3.95 0.89
CA ALA A 69 0.51 -4.13 1.98
C ALA A 69 -0.90 -3.67 1.59
N GLU A 70 -0.99 -2.54 0.89
CA GLU A 70 -2.21 -1.92 0.38
C GLU A 70 -2.89 -2.84 -0.62
N MET A 71 -2.11 -3.39 -1.56
CA MET A 71 -2.59 -4.35 -2.55
C MET A 71 -3.16 -5.60 -1.88
N ASN A 72 -2.44 -6.16 -0.90
CA ASN A 72 -2.92 -7.32 -0.16
C ASN A 72 -4.18 -7.03 0.67
N ALA A 73 -4.30 -5.82 1.24
CA ALA A 73 -5.51 -5.43 1.96
C ALA A 73 -6.71 -5.32 1.01
N ILE A 74 -6.52 -4.76 -0.19
CA ILE A 74 -7.54 -4.67 -1.23
C ILE A 74 -7.95 -6.05 -1.75
N ILE A 75 -6.98 -6.93 -2.08
CA ILE A 75 -7.23 -8.28 -2.60
C ILE A 75 -8.04 -9.13 -1.60
N GLN A 76 -7.80 -8.95 -0.30
CA GLN A 76 -8.54 -9.66 0.75
C GLN A 76 -9.88 -9.04 1.10
N GLY A 77 -10.09 -7.78 0.76
CA GLY A 77 -11.30 -7.04 1.11
C GLY A 77 -12.44 -7.30 0.12
N GLU A 78 -13.66 -7.29 0.64
CA GLU A 78 -14.86 -7.37 -0.19
C GLU A 78 -15.14 -5.99 -0.82
N LYS A 79 -15.25 -5.92 -2.14
CA LYS A 79 -15.40 -4.66 -2.90
C LYS A 79 -16.49 -3.74 -2.32
N HIS A 80 -17.67 -4.27 -2.02
CA HIS A 80 -18.79 -3.48 -1.50
C HIS A 80 -18.54 -2.93 -0.09
N LYS A 81 -17.76 -3.65 0.73
CA LYS A 81 -17.35 -3.21 2.06
C LYS A 81 -16.20 -2.21 2.04
N MET A 82 -15.40 -2.16 0.98
CA MET A 82 -14.31 -1.18 0.83
C MET A 82 -14.76 0.16 0.24
N LYS A 83 -15.88 0.21 -0.49
CA LYS A 83 -16.40 1.46 -1.05
C LYS A 83 -16.58 2.53 0.03
N ASN A 84 -16.05 3.72 -0.18
CA ASN A 84 -16.01 4.87 0.73
C ASN A 84 -15.32 4.58 2.09
N ALA A 85 -14.48 3.55 2.17
CA ALA A 85 -13.71 3.22 3.36
C ALA A 85 -12.50 4.16 3.52
N THR A 86 -11.83 4.06 4.67
CA THR A 86 -10.50 4.62 4.91
C THR A 86 -9.47 3.51 4.96
N ILE A 87 -8.36 3.65 4.22
CA ILE A 87 -7.20 2.77 4.37
C ILE A 87 -6.13 3.45 5.24
N TYR A 88 -5.65 2.73 6.24
CA TYR A 88 -4.55 3.14 7.11
C TYR A 88 -3.31 2.36 6.71
N VAL A 89 -2.21 3.03 6.36
CA VAL A 89 -0.98 2.43 5.88
C VAL A 89 0.20 2.92 6.73
N THR A 90 1.18 2.06 7.00
CA THR A 90 2.35 2.44 7.81
C THR A 90 3.32 3.41 7.13
N ALA A 91 3.15 3.70 5.84
CA ALA A 91 3.98 4.63 5.05
C ALA A 91 3.15 5.17 3.88
N HIS A 92 3.61 6.25 3.25
CA HIS A 92 2.99 6.79 2.05
C HIS A 92 2.89 5.70 0.96
N PRO A 93 1.70 5.47 0.37
CA PRO A 93 1.54 4.46 -0.67
C PRO A 93 2.35 4.83 -1.93
N CYS A 94 2.79 3.83 -2.69
CA CYS A 94 3.38 4.11 -3.99
C CYS A 94 2.29 4.44 -5.02
N ARG A 95 2.67 5.06 -6.14
CA ARG A 95 1.75 5.44 -7.23
C ARG A 95 0.92 4.27 -7.77
N ILE A 96 1.44 3.04 -7.75
CA ILE A 96 0.68 1.84 -8.15
C ILE A 96 -0.41 1.53 -7.11
N CYS A 97 -0.08 1.59 -5.82
CA CYS A 97 -1.05 1.38 -4.75
C CYS A 97 -2.12 2.47 -4.74
N GLU A 98 -1.78 3.74 -4.97
CA GLU A 98 -2.75 4.84 -5.07
C GLU A 98 -3.81 4.55 -6.14
N LYS A 99 -3.38 4.18 -7.36
CA LYS A 99 -4.29 3.80 -8.44
C LYS A 99 -5.22 2.66 -8.06
N LEU A 100 -4.70 1.66 -7.34
CA LEU A 100 -5.50 0.52 -6.87
C LEU A 100 -6.48 0.91 -5.76
N ILE A 101 -6.09 1.80 -4.84
CA ILE A 101 -6.95 2.34 -3.79
C ILE A 101 -8.11 3.13 -4.41
N VAL A 102 -7.82 3.97 -5.41
CA VAL A 102 -8.82 4.70 -6.20
C VAL A 102 -9.80 3.75 -6.88
N ASN A 103 -9.28 2.74 -7.59
CA ASN A 103 -10.12 1.76 -8.27
C ASN A 103 -10.93 0.87 -7.29
N ALA A 104 -10.44 0.67 -6.07
CA ALA A 104 -11.16 0.00 -4.99
C ALA A 104 -12.26 0.88 -4.36
N GLN A 105 -12.43 2.12 -4.81
CA GLN A 105 -13.40 3.09 -4.33
C GLN A 105 -13.22 3.45 -2.85
N ILE A 106 -12.01 3.34 -2.32
CA ILE A 106 -11.67 3.78 -0.96
C ILE A 106 -11.54 5.31 -1.01
N SER A 107 -12.14 6.06 -0.08
CA SER A 107 -12.24 7.52 -0.16
C SER A 107 -11.14 8.29 0.58
N LYS A 108 -10.35 7.60 1.43
CA LYS A 108 -9.34 8.26 2.26
C LYS A 108 -8.15 7.37 2.54
N ILE A 109 -6.97 7.94 2.46
CA ILE A 109 -5.70 7.31 2.83
C ILE A 109 -5.16 8.01 4.08
N LYS A 110 -4.80 7.25 5.09
CA LYS A 110 -4.07 7.73 6.27
C LYS A 110 -2.74 7.01 6.37
N TYR A 111 -1.64 7.76 6.48
CA TYR A 111 -0.31 7.18 6.56
C TYR A 111 0.56 7.86 7.59
N LEU A 112 1.64 7.18 7.99
CA LEU A 112 2.65 7.76 8.88
C LEU A 112 3.74 8.46 8.06
N GLU A 113 4.05 9.68 8.46
CA GLU A 113 5.18 10.49 7.99
C GLU A 113 5.74 11.22 9.20
N ASP A 114 7.04 11.05 9.48
CA ASP A 114 7.71 11.65 10.65
C ASP A 114 6.96 11.46 11.98
N GLN A 115 6.42 10.26 12.18
CA GLN A 115 5.59 9.86 13.34
C GLN A 115 4.21 10.55 13.44
N GLU A 116 3.87 11.42 12.50
CA GLU A 116 2.55 12.03 12.39
C GLU A 116 1.65 11.26 11.43
N ILE A 117 0.34 11.29 11.69
CA ILE A 117 -0.65 10.72 10.78
C ILE A 117 -1.06 11.79 9.77
N LYS A 118 -0.61 11.64 8.53
CA LYS A 118 -1.09 12.45 7.40
C LYS A 118 -2.34 11.84 6.80
N THR A 119 -3.17 12.69 6.21
CA THR A 119 -4.38 12.29 5.49
C THR A 119 -4.28 12.77 4.05
N LEU A 120 -4.64 11.89 3.12
CA LEU A 120 -4.77 12.19 1.71
C LEU A 120 -6.18 11.80 1.26
N ASN A 121 -6.93 12.76 0.73
CA ASN A 121 -8.22 12.50 0.12
C ASN A 121 -8.01 12.18 -1.36
N LEU A 122 -8.96 11.45 -1.97
CA LEU A 122 -8.80 11.06 -3.37
C LEU A 122 -8.94 12.24 -4.34
N GLU A 123 -9.71 13.26 -3.95
CA GLU A 123 -9.83 14.51 -4.71
C GLU A 123 -8.44 15.15 -4.92
N ASP A 124 -7.61 15.14 -3.87
CA ASP A 124 -6.24 15.67 -3.91
C ASP A 124 -5.31 14.86 -4.85
N LEU A 125 -5.61 13.57 -5.08
CA LEU A 125 -4.84 12.70 -5.98
C LEU A 125 -5.21 12.94 -7.45
N GLU A 126 -6.49 13.14 -7.72
CA GLU A 126 -7.00 13.44 -9.05
C GLU A 126 -6.50 14.81 -9.55
N GLU A 127 -6.51 15.83 -8.70
CA GLU A 127 -5.95 17.15 -9.02
C GLU A 127 -4.46 17.07 -9.36
N LYS A 128 -3.66 16.31 -8.58
CA LYS A 128 -2.24 16.10 -8.87
C LYS A 128 -2.01 15.44 -10.22
N GLU A 129 -2.72 14.36 -10.55
CA GLU A 129 -2.58 13.68 -11.85
C GLU A 129 -3.01 14.60 -13.01
N ASN A 130 -4.08 15.37 -12.85
CA ASN A 130 -4.55 16.33 -13.85
C ASN A 130 -3.57 17.50 -14.08
N LEU A 131 -2.76 17.86 -13.07
CA LEU A 131 -1.70 18.86 -13.21
C LEU A 131 -0.48 18.32 -13.99
N TYR A 132 -0.14 17.03 -13.85
CA TYR A 132 0.94 16.43 -14.65
C TYR A 132 0.59 16.40 -16.15
N GLY A 133 -0.66 16.13 -16.50
CA GLY A 133 -1.13 16.13 -17.90
C GLY A 133 -1.16 17.49 -18.59
N LYS A 134 -0.98 18.60 -17.86
CA LYS A 134 -0.93 19.97 -18.41
C LYS A 134 0.48 20.48 -18.71
N ASN A 135 1.52 19.82 -18.19
CA ASN A 135 2.91 20.24 -18.37
C ASN A 135 3.62 19.52 -19.53
N GLU A 136 2.90 18.70 -20.30
CA GLU A 136 3.42 17.97 -21.47
C GLU A 136 2.69 18.33 -22.78
N ALA A 137 2.01 19.49 -22.82
CA ALA A 137 1.33 20.01 -24.01
C ALA A 137 1.97 21.31 -24.53
#